data_AF-A0AAN7M9R8-F1
#
_entry.id   AF-A0AAN7M9R8-F1
#
_cell.length_a   1.000
_cell.length_b   1.000
_cell.length_c   1.000
_cell.angle_alpha   90.00
_cell.angle_beta   90.00
_cell.angle_gamma   90.00
#
_symmetry.space_group_name_H-M   'P 1'
#
loop_
_entity.id
_entity.type
_entity.pdbx_description
1 polymer ?
#
loop_
_entity_poly.entity_id
_entity_poly.type
_entity_poly.pdbx_seq_one_letter_code
_entity_poly.pdbx_strand_id
1 'polypeptide(L)'
;MPFDDKNVEPVPRIKKSTGIPRSFMMEVKDPTTKGAMLTSTGKYAIPTISAEAYARGKKEKPPFLPEEPSSSSSSDDPIPEEFLCLLCKALMTDAVVIPCCGNSYCDE
;
A
#
# COMPACT_ATOMS: atom_id res chain seq x y z
N MET A 1 -23.72 1.95 -24.67
CA MET A 1 -24.15 0.70 -24.01
C MET A 1 -23.04 0.28 -23.06
N PRO A 2 -23.20 0.37 -21.73
CA PRO A 2 -22.23 -0.16 -20.79
C PRO A 2 -22.47 -1.67 -20.62
N PHE A 3 -21.41 -2.47 -20.76
CA PHE A 3 -21.40 -3.89 -20.45
C PHE A 3 -21.14 -4.03 -18.94
N ASP A 4 -22.06 -4.65 -18.22
CA ASP A 4 -21.89 -5.06 -16.83
C ASP A 4 -20.85 -6.19 -16.72
N ASP A 5 -19.66 -5.88 -16.19
CA ASP A 5 -18.65 -6.87 -15.81
C ASP A 5 -19.10 -7.61 -14.54
N LYS A 6 -19.71 -8.79 -14.76
CA LYS A 6 -20.14 -9.71 -13.71
C LYS A 6 -18.93 -10.18 -12.89
N ASN A 7 -18.96 -9.87 -11.60
CA ASN A 7 -18.07 -10.35 -10.55
C ASN A 7 -17.91 -11.88 -10.60
N VAL A 8 -16.76 -12.36 -11.10
CA VAL A 8 -16.36 -13.77 -11.02
C VAL A 8 -15.62 -13.96 -9.70
N GLU A 9 -16.35 -14.37 -8.67
CA GLU A 9 -15.75 -14.91 -7.45
C GLU A 9 -14.82 -16.07 -7.85
N PRO A 10 -13.49 -15.97 -7.62
CA PRO A 10 -12.57 -17.00 -8.08
C PRO A 10 -12.77 -18.25 -7.23
N VAL A 11 -13.37 -19.29 -7.82
CA VAL A 11 -13.37 -20.65 -7.26
C VAL A 11 -11.93 -20.97 -6.83
N PRO A 12 -11.66 -21.22 -5.53
CA PRO A 12 -10.31 -21.38 -5.03
C PRO A 12 -9.70 -22.63 -5.68
N ARG A 13 -8.86 -22.42 -6.69
CA ARG A 13 -8.11 -23.49 -7.34
C ARG A 13 -7.15 -24.08 -6.31
N ILE A 14 -7.42 -25.29 -5.82
CA ILE A 14 -6.53 -26.02 -4.90
C ILE A 14 -5.19 -26.22 -5.61
N LYS A 15 -4.13 -25.64 -5.03
CA LYS A 15 -2.76 -25.78 -5.55
C LYS A 15 -2.11 -27.02 -4.94
N LYS A 16 -1.40 -27.79 -5.76
CA LYS A 16 -0.56 -28.90 -5.29
C LYS A 16 0.73 -28.38 -4.69
N SER A 17 1.17 -28.91 -3.55
CA SER A 17 2.43 -28.52 -2.93
C SER A 17 3.61 -29.15 -3.69
N THR A 18 4.30 -28.39 -4.53
CA THR A 18 5.48 -28.86 -5.27
C THR A 18 6.75 -28.19 -4.72
N GLY A 19 7.75 -28.98 -4.31
CA GLY A 19 9.08 -28.47 -3.94
C GLY A 19 9.26 -27.97 -2.50
N ILE A 20 8.19 -27.84 -1.70
CA ILE A 20 8.28 -27.41 -0.29
C ILE A 20 8.46 -28.65 0.61
N PRO A 21 9.48 -28.72 1.49
CA PRO A 21 9.67 -29.84 2.40
C PRO A 21 8.54 -29.97 3.44
N ARG A 22 8.24 -31.22 3.85
CA ARG A 22 7.17 -31.50 4.83
C ARG A 22 7.40 -30.87 6.20
N SER A 23 8.64 -30.60 6.59
CA SER A 23 8.97 -29.94 7.86
C SER A 23 8.44 -28.51 7.97
N PHE A 24 8.19 -27.85 6.84
CA PHE A 24 7.65 -26.49 6.79
C PHE A 24 6.14 -26.48 6.51
N MET A 25 5.47 -27.64 6.59
CA MET A 25 4.04 -27.78 6.36
C MET A 25 3.31 -28.17 7.64
N MET A 26 2.17 -27.53 7.87
CA MET A 26 1.22 -27.87 8.92
C MET A 26 0.00 -28.54 8.29
N GLU A 27 -0.37 -29.74 8.76
CA GLU A 27 -1.57 -30.44 8.29
C GLU A 27 -2.83 -29.70 8.74
N VAL A 28 -3.79 -29.51 7.82
CA VAL A 28 -5.06 -28.82 8.09
C VAL A 28 -6.20 -29.72 7.62
N LYS A 29 -7.29 -29.77 8.39
CA LYS A 29 -8.47 -30.60 8.06
C LYS A 29 -9.39 -29.92 7.06
N ASP A 30 -9.41 -28.60 7.07
CA ASP A 30 -10.34 -27.79 6.29
C ASP A 30 -9.72 -27.32 4.96
N PRO A 31 -10.33 -27.65 3.81
CA PRO A 31 -9.87 -27.20 2.49
C PRO A 31 -10.14 -25.72 2.23
N THR A 32 -10.97 -25.08 3.06
CA THR A 32 -11.40 -23.68 2.89
C THR A 32 -10.41 -22.67 3.48
N THR A 33 -9.42 -23.14 4.25
CA THR A 33 -8.43 -22.28 4.88
C THR A 33 -7.53 -21.62 3.84
N LYS A 34 -7.33 -20.31 3.94
CA LYS A 34 -6.53 -19.54 2.99
C LYS A 34 -5.09 -20.08 2.98
N GLY A 35 -4.59 -20.43 1.79
CA GLY A 35 -3.26 -21.02 1.62
C GLY A 35 -3.20 -22.56 1.74
N ALA A 36 -4.33 -23.25 1.88
CA ALA A 36 -4.38 -24.72 1.85
C ALA A 36 -3.91 -25.26 0.49
N MET A 37 -2.93 -26.16 0.55
CA MET A 37 -2.38 -26.89 -0.59
C MET A 37 -2.57 -28.39 -0.41
N LEU A 38 -2.75 -29.10 -1.51
CA LEU A 38 -2.82 -30.56 -1.50
C LEU A 38 -1.39 -31.14 -1.53
N THR A 39 -1.07 -31.94 -0.53
CA THR A 39 0.19 -32.69 -0.46
C THR A 39 0.17 -33.90 -1.40
N SER A 40 1.34 -34.45 -1.74
CA SER A 40 1.44 -35.68 -2.54
C SER A 40 0.74 -36.89 -1.91
N THR A 41 0.48 -36.84 -0.60
CA THR A 41 -0.23 -37.86 0.18
C THR A 41 -1.75 -37.64 0.23
N GLY A 42 -2.28 -36.66 -0.51
CA GLY A 42 -3.71 -36.40 -0.58
C GLY A 42 -4.30 -35.69 0.65
N LYS A 43 -3.45 -35.23 1.57
CA LYS A 43 -3.85 -34.43 2.73
C LYS A 43 -3.73 -32.94 2.43
N TYR A 44 -4.58 -32.12 3.03
CA TYR A 44 -4.43 -30.67 3.00
C TYR A 44 -3.38 -30.22 4.00
N ALA A 45 -2.49 -29.34 3.56
CA ALA A 45 -1.49 -28.72 4.41
C ALA A 45 -1.26 -27.26 4.01
N ILE A 46 -0.90 -26.43 4.97
CA ILE A 46 -0.54 -25.03 4.77
C ILE A 46 0.94 -24.87 5.15
N PRO A 47 1.76 -24.20 4.34
CA PRO A 47 3.11 -23.86 4.75
C PRO A 47 3.08 -22.96 5.99
N THR A 48 3.90 -23.23 7.01
CA THR A 48 3.92 -22.48 8.26
C THR A 48 4.09 -20.97 8.03
N ILE A 49 5.00 -20.59 7.10
CA ILE A 49 5.23 -19.20 6.68
C ILE A 49 3.95 -18.55 6.13
N SER A 50 3.14 -19.30 5.37
CA SER A 50 1.88 -18.80 4.83
C SER A 50 0.85 -18.61 5.93
N ALA A 51 0.74 -19.56 6.87
CA ALA A 51 -0.17 -19.45 8.00
C ALA A 51 0.17 -18.23 8.87
N GLU A 52 1.46 -18.01 9.15
CA GLU A 52 1.96 -16.84 9.87
C GLU A 52 1.69 -15.54 9.11
N ALA A 53 1.90 -15.50 7.79
CA ALA A 53 1.62 -14.33 6.98
C ALA A 53 0.12 -13.96 6.98
N TYR A 54 -0.77 -14.95 6.95
CA TYR A 54 -2.20 -14.71 7.10
C TYR A 54 -2.57 -14.23 8.51
N ALA A 55 -1.92 -14.76 9.55
CA ALA A 55 -2.13 -14.31 10.93
C ALA A 55 -1.60 -12.90 11.18
N ARG A 56 -0.52 -12.50 10.50
CA ARG A 56 0.15 -11.20 10.68
C ARG A 56 -0.62 -10.02 10.08
N GLY A 57 -1.75 -10.27 9.41
CA GLY A 57 -2.55 -9.24 8.74
C GLY A 57 -1.82 -8.64 7.53
N LYS A 58 -2.55 -8.21 6.52
CA LYS A 58 -1.93 -7.50 5.38
C LYS A 58 -1.36 -6.19 5.92
N LYS A 59 -0.04 -6.02 5.87
CA LYS A 59 0.54 -4.67 5.92
C LYS A 59 0.02 -3.94 4.69
N GLU A 60 -0.86 -2.99 4.92
CA GLU A 60 -1.62 -2.30 3.88
C GLU A 60 -0.70 -1.48 2.95
N LYS A 61 0.47 -1.07 3.45
CA LYS A 61 1.43 -0.25 2.71
C LYS A 61 2.64 -1.07 2.25
N PRO A 62 2.92 -1.14 0.94
CA PRO A 62 4.17 -1.72 0.45
C PRO A 62 5.35 -0.90 0.99
N PRO A 63 6.45 -1.55 1.44
CA PRO A 63 7.60 -0.88 2.07
C PRO A 63 8.39 0.04 1.11
N PHE A 64 8.02 0.06 -0.17
CA PHE A 64 8.60 0.94 -1.18
C PHE A 64 7.90 2.31 -1.28
N LEU A 65 6.73 2.47 -0.65
CA LEU A 65 6.14 3.78 -0.50
C LEU A 65 6.75 4.41 0.76
N PRO A 66 7.36 5.60 0.66
CA PRO A 66 7.64 6.42 1.84
C PRO A 66 6.38 6.45 2.70
N GLU A 67 6.56 6.41 4.02
CA GLU A 67 5.46 6.59 4.95
C GLU A 67 4.87 7.97 4.67
N GLU A 68 3.80 8.01 3.86
CA GLU A 68 3.09 9.27 3.70
C GLU A 68 2.62 9.66 5.09
N PRO A 69 2.99 10.86 5.59
CA PRO A 69 2.49 11.31 6.85
C PRO A 69 0.97 11.21 6.76
N SER A 70 0.36 10.55 7.74
CA SER A 70 -1.08 10.51 7.92
C SER A 70 -1.58 11.95 8.13
N SER A 71 -1.71 12.74 7.06
CA SER A 71 -2.22 14.11 7.12
C SER A 71 -3.74 14.07 7.05
N SER A 72 -4.32 13.41 8.05
CA SER A 72 -5.66 13.68 8.53
C SER A 72 -5.58 14.85 9.50
N SER A 73 -5.88 16.05 8.98
CA SER A 73 -6.52 17.15 9.70
C SER A 73 -6.00 17.49 11.11
N SER A 74 -5.11 18.48 11.21
CA SER A 74 -5.16 19.49 12.27
C SER A 74 -4.43 20.75 11.81
N SER A 75 -5.19 21.84 11.75
CA SER A 75 -4.77 23.21 11.53
C SER A 75 -3.67 23.64 12.53
N ASP A 76 -2.41 23.66 12.11
CA ASP A 76 -1.38 24.67 12.49
C ASP A 76 0.03 24.33 11.94
N ASP A 77 0.17 23.74 10.75
CA ASP A 77 1.51 23.72 10.13
C ASP A 77 1.82 25.15 9.66
N PRO A 78 2.77 25.88 10.29
CA PRO A 78 3.06 27.25 9.90
C PRO A 78 3.55 27.25 8.45
N ILE A 79 2.92 28.08 7.62
CA ILE A 79 3.31 28.22 6.21
C ILE A 79 4.81 28.58 6.17
N PRO A 80 5.65 27.77 5.49
CA PRO A 80 7.06 28.07 5.34
C PRO A 80 7.29 29.47 4.74
N GLU A 81 8.29 30.18 5.26
CA GLU A 81 8.61 31.55 4.82
C GLU A 81 9.03 31.63 3.34
N GLU A 82 9.42 30.50 2.73
CA GLU A 82 9.71 30.40 1.28
C GLU A 82 8.50 30.66 0.38
N PHE A 83 7.27 30.45 0.90
CA PHE A 83 6.03 30.72 0.16
C PHE A 83 5.48 32.12 0.42
N LEU A 84 6.17 32.92 1.25
CA LEU A 84 5.77 34.28 1.57
C LEU A 84 6.52 35.28 0.69
N CYS A 85 5.80 36.22 0.11
CA CYS A 85 6.41 37.33 -0.60
C CYS A 85 7.23 38.18 0.37
N LEU A 86 8.52 38.38 0.08
CA LEU A 86 9.43 39.12 0.96
C LEU A 86 9.06 40.62 1.12
N LEU A 87 8.14 41.13 0.30
CA LEU A 87 7.62 42.51 0.37
C LEU A 87 6.38 42.62 1.26
N CYS A 88 5.33 41.83 0.99
CA CYS A 88 4.06 41.92 1.70
C CYS A 88 3.91 40.92 2.86
N LYS A 89 4.85 39.98 3.02
CA LYS A 89 4.85 38.92 4.05
C LYS A 89 3.56 38.09 4.08
N ALA A 90 2.87 38.04 2.94
CA ALA A 90 1.70 37.21 2.70
C ALA A 90 2.05 36.09 1.73
N LEU A 91 1.19 35.08 1.65
CA LEU A 91 1.36 33.97 0.71
C LEU A 91 1.37 34.51 -0.72
N MET A 92 2.38 34.13 -1.51
CA MET A 92 2.56 34.67 -2.85
C MET A 92 1.37 34.36 -3.77
N THR A 93 0.75 35.41 -4.30
CA THR A 93 -0.28 35.34 -5.34
C THR A 93 0.35 35.70 -6.68
N ASP A 94 0.33 34.76 -7.63
CA ASP A 94 0.98 34.90 -8.95
C ASP A 94 2.50 35.15 -8.86
N ALA A 95 3.25 34.13 -8.43
CA ALA A 95 4.67 34.27 -8.13
C ALA A 95 5.54 34.38 -9.40
N VAL A 96 6.25 35.49 -9.55
CA VAL A 96 7.24 35.72 -10.62
C VAL A 96 8.67 35.69 -10.08
N VAL A 97 9.57 35.05 -10.83
CA VAL A 97 11.00 34.91 -10.46
C VAL A 97 11.80 36.07 -11.03
N ILE A 98 12.50 36.80 -10.17
CA ILE A 98 13.36 37.91 -10.59
C ILE A 98 14.67 37.37 -11.17
N PRO A 99 15.00 37.66 -12.45
CA PRO A 99 16.13 37.03 -13.15
C PRO A 99 17.52 37.41 -12.60
N CYS A 100 17.65 38.46 -11.80
CA CYS A 100 18.93 38.88 -11.24
C CYS A 100 19.36 38.07 -9.99
N CYS A 101 18.39 37.57 -9.21
CA CYS A 101 18.67 36.96 -7.90
C CYS A 101 17.88 35.67 -7.64
N GLY A 102 16.93 35.29 -8.51
CA GLY A 102 16.13 34.08 -8.37
C GLY A 102 15.05 34.15 -7.28
N ASN A 103 14.82 35.32 -6.67
CA ASN A 103 13.78 35.50 -5.66
C ASN A 103 12.40 35.61 -6.31
N SER A 104 11.38 35.05 -5.68
CA SER A 104 9.98 35.14 -6.10
C SER A 104 9.20 36.21 -5.34
N TYR A 105 8.34 36.93 -6.06
CA TYR A 105 7.43 37.95 -5.52
C TYR A 105 6.07 37.85 -6.21
N CYS A 106 5.03 38.46 -5.63
CA CYS A 106 3.73 38.58 -6.28
C CYS A 106 3.81 39.50 -7.51
N ASP A 107 3.09 39.17 -8.60
CA ASP A 107 2.98 39.96 -9.84
C ASP A 107 1.90 41.07 -9.78
N GLU A 108 1.58 41.55 -8.58
CA GLU A 108 0.52 42.54 -8.30
C GLU A 108 1.02 43.98 -8.12
#